data_AF-A0A3B8P3F5-F1
#
_entry.id   AF-A0A3B8P3F5-F1
#
_cell.length_a   1.000
_cell.length_b   1.000
_cell.length_c   1.000
_cell.angle_alpha   90.00
_cell.angle_beta   90.00
_cell.angle_gamma   90.00
#
_symmetry.space_group_name_H-M   'P 1'
#
loop_
_entity.id
_entity.type
_entity.pdbx_description
1 polymer ?
#
loop_
_entity_poly.entity_id
_entity_poly.type
_entity_poly.pdbx_seq_one_letter_code
_entity_poly.pdbx_strand_id
1 'polypeptide(L)'
;MKQNTQKLTRLALLSALTVLLANLPIKFGVIEMTLGVIPVAVGAITMGPVSGLILGFVLGGASFLQCLGIFVPSSFGATVLGINVWYTMITCFVSRALMGWLTGWIFLAMRKTARVGIYVASLSAALLNTVLF
;
A
#
# COMPACT_ATOMS: atom_id res chain seq x y z
N MET A 1 24.86 1.27 15.49
CA MET A 1 24.71 1.14 14.02
C MET A 1 23.87 -0.05 13.54
N LYS A 2 23.88 -1.23 14.20
CA LYS A 2 23.16 -2.45 13.75
C LYS A 2 21.63 -2.32 13.49
N GLN A 3 20.93 -1.44 14.22
CA GLN A 3 19.46 -1.32 14.13
C GLN A 3 18.98 -0.68 12.81
N ASN A 4 19.74 0.27 12.24
CA ASN A 4 19.33 0.96 11.01
C ASN A 4 19.47 0.06 9.79
N THR A 5 20.53 -0.76 9.74
CA THR A 5 20.72 -1.74 8.66
C THR A 5 19.61 -2.78 8.66
N GLN A 6 19.24 -3.33 9.83
CA GLN A 6 18.13 -4.30 9.92
C GLN A 6 16.79 -3.70 9.50
N LYS A 7 16.51 -2.44 9.86
CA LYS A 7 15.30 -1.75 9.40
C LYS A 7 15.31 -1.58 7.88
N LEU A 8 16.41 -1.15 7.29
CA LEU A 8 16.52 -0.98 5.84
C LEU A 8 16.32 -2.32 5.10
N THR A 9 16.92 -3.40 5.59
CA THR A 9 16.75 -4.74 4.99
C THR A 9 15.30 -5.22 5.10
N ARG A 10 14.64 -5.04 6.25
CA ARG A 10 13.21 -5.40 6.40
C ARG A 10 12.32 -4.59 5.47
N LEU A 11 12.61 -3.30 5.31
CA LEU A 11 11.87 -2.42 4.40
C LEU A 11 12.05 -2.86 2.95
N ALA A 12 13.28 -3.20 2.54
CA ALA A 12 13.58 -3.70 1.20
C ALA A 12 12.92 -5.07 0.92
N LEU A 13 12.88 -5.96 1.90
CA LEU A 13 12.17 -7.24 1.78
C LEU A 13 10.66 -7.03 1.65
N LEU A 14 10.08 -6.18 2.49
CA LEU A 14 8.65 -5.87 2.43
C LEU A 14 8.28 -5.13 1.14
N SER A 15 9.14 -4.26 0.62
CA SER A 15 8.89 -3.57 -0.64
C SER A 15 8.93 -4.54 -1.82
N ALA A 16 9.90 -5.45 -1.87
CA ALA A 16 9.94 -6.51 -2.87
C ALA A 16 8.69 -7.40 -2.81
N LEU A 17 8.27 -7.79 -1.60
CA LEU A 17 7.04 -8.55 -1.39
C LEU A 17 5.79 -7.76 -1.80
N THR A 18 5.76 -6.45 -1.57
CA THR A 18 4.66 -5.55 -1.97
C THR A 18 4.50 -5.55 -3.49
N VAL A 19 5.59 -5.38 -4.23
CA VAL A 19 5.58 -5.41 -5.71
C VAL A 19 5.16 -6.79 -6.21
N LEU A 20 5.66 -7.87 -5.61
CA LEU A 20 5.27 -9.23 -5.97
C LEU A 20 3.75 -9.44 -5.78
N LEU A 21 3.22 -9.11 -4.59
CA LEU A 21 1.80 -9.30 -4.27
C LEU A 21 0.87 -8.31 -4.99
N ALA A 22 1.37 -7.14 -5.39
CA ALA A 22 0.61 -6.25 -6.25
C ALA A 22 0.26 -6.94 -7.57
N ASN A 23 1.15 -7.80 -8.09
CA ASN A 23 0.97 -8.51 -9.35
C ASN A 23 0.17 -9.82 -9.24
N LEU A 24 -0.29 -10.19 -8.04
CA LEU A 24 -1.23 -11.30 -7.83
C LEU A 24 -2.63 -10.73 -7.50
N PRO A 25 -3.34 -10.11 -8.46
CA PRO A 25 -4.69 -9.63 -8.21
C PRO A 25 -5.63 -10.83 -8.02
N ILE A 26 -6.33 -10.86 -6.88
CA ILE A 26 -7.46 -11.78 -6.71
C ILE A 26 -8.70 -11.08 -7.29
N LYS A 27 -9.22 -11.62 -8.38
CA LYS A 27 -10.39 -11.08 -9.07
C LYS A 27 -11.66 -11.77 -8.57
N PHE A 28 -12.55 -11.02 -7.94
CA PHE A 28 -13.91 -11.46 -7.63
C PHE A 28 -14.86 -10.77 -8.61
N GLY A 29 -14.98 -11.31 -9.82
CA GLY A 29 -15.77 -10.71 -10.89
C GLY A 29 -15.19 -9.37 -11.36
N VAL A 30 -15.94 -8.28 -11.17
CA VAL A 30 -15.56 -6.91 -11.59
C VAL A 30 -14.69 -6.20 -10.54
N ILE A 31 -14.57 -6.76 -9.34
CA ILE A 31 -13.84 -6.15 -8.22
C ILE A 31 -12.44 -6.80 -8.13
N GLU A 32 -11.40 -5.98 -8.22
CA GLU A 32 -10.01 -6.40 -8.04
C GLU A 32 -9.54 -6.08 -6.62
N MET A 33 -9.26 -7.12 -5.81
CA MET A 33 -8.65 -6.92 -4.50
C MET A 33 -7.12 -7.01 -4.60
N THR A 34 -6.43 -5.96 -4.14
CA THR A 34 -4.97 -5.89 -4.13
C THR A 34 -4.39 -6.45 -2.83
N LEU A 35 -3.66 -7.57 -2.91
CA LEU A 35 -2.96 -8.14 -1.76
C LEU A 35 -1.75 -7.29 -1.29
N GLY A 36 -1.26 -6.40 -2.15
CA GLY A 36 -0.14 -5.50 -1.85
C GLY A 36 -0.37 -4.56 -0.66
N VAL A 37 -1.60 -4.37 -0.21
CA VAL A 37 -1.90 -3.56 1.00
C VAL A 37 -1.42 -4.26 2.27
N ILE A 38 -1.35 -5.60 2.29
CA ILE A 38 -1.00 -6.38 3.48
C ILE A 38 0.45 -6.10 3.93
N PRO A 39 1.49 -6.22 3.08
CA PRO A 39 2.85 -5.86 3.48
C PRO A 39 3.00 -4.40 3.92
N VAL A 40 2.26 -3.48 3.29
CA VAL A 40 2.28 -2.05 3.65
C VAL A 40 1.73 -1.86 5.07
N ALA A 41 0.58 -2.46 5.39
CA ALA A 41 0.00 -2.39 6.72
C ALA A 41 0.92 -3.04 7.77
N VAL A 42 1.49 -4.21 7.48
CA VAL A 42 2.45 -4.89 8.36
C VAL A 42 3.68 -4.01 8.60
N GLY A 43 4.25 -3.40 7.56
CA GLY A 43 5.38 -2.48 7.69
C GLY A 43 5.04 -1.20 8.46
N ALA A 44 3.84 -0.65 8.27
CA ALA A 44 3.36 0.52 9.00
C ALA A 44 3.21 0.24 10.51
N ILE A 45 2.65 -0.93 10.86
CA ILE A 45 2.42 -1.36 12.24
C ILE A 45 3.74 -1.72 12.94
N THR A 46 4.62 -2.47 12.26
CA THR A 46 5.84 -3.03 12.87
C THR A 46 7.03 -2.08 12.88
N MET A 47 7.14 -1.20 11.89
CA MET A 47 8.29 -0.32 11.71
C MET A 47 7.95 1.18 11.84
N GLY A 48 6.66 1.53 11.81
CA GLY A 48 6.12 2.86 12.07
C GLY A 48 5.54 3.57 10.84
N PRO A 49 5.05 4.82 11.01
CA PRO A 49 4.37 5.57 9.95
C PRO A 49 5.24 5.86 8.72
N VAL A 50 6.54 6.14 8.93
CA VAL A 50 7.48 6.47 7.84
C VAL A 50 7.71 5.27 6.94
N SER A 51 7.86 4.06 7.49
CA SER A 51 7.95 2.83 6.69
C SER A 51 6.66 2.53 5.96
N GLY A 52 5.50 2.81 6.57
CA GLY A 52 4.20 2.72 5.91
C GLY A 52 4.10 3.64 4.69
N LEU A 53 4.56 4.90 4.81
CA LEU A 53 4.61 5.86 3.71
C LEU A 53 5.48 5.36 2.56
N ILE A 54 6.70 4.87 2.86
CA ILE A 54 7.63 4.39 1.83
C ILE A 54 7.07 3.15 1.13
N LEU A 55 6.54 2.17 1.88
CA LEU A 55 5.95 0.96 1.30
C LEU A 55 4.69 1.28 0.49
N GLY A 56 3.86 2.22 0.97
CA GLY A 56 2.71 2.73 0.24
C GLY A 56 3.09 3.42 -1.07
N PHE A 57 4.19 4.17 -1.08
CA PHE A 57 4.73 4.78 -2.30
C PHE A 57 5.20 3.72 -3.30
N VAL A 58 5.88 2.66 -2.84
CA VAL A 58 6.27 1.53 -3.70
C VAL A 58 5.05 0.82 -4.28
N LEU A 59 4.00 0.62 -3.48
CA LEU A 59 2.73 0.05 -3.96
C LEU A 59 2.09 0.95 -5.03
N GLY A 60 2.07 2.26 -4.81
CA GLY A 60 1.55 3.23 -5.78
C GLY A 60 2.29 3.17 -7.12
N GLY A 61 3.61 3.02 -7.10
CA GLY A 61 4.42 2.82 -8.30
C GLY A 61 4.10 1.52 -9.03
N ALA A 62 3.95 0.41 -8.29
CA ALA A 62 3.52 -0.86 -8.88
C ALA A 62 2.13 -0.75 -9.52
N SER A 63 1.17 -0.11 -8.84
CA SER A 63 -0.17 0.13 -9.39
C SER A 63 -0.17 1.04 -10.61
N PHE A 64 0.68 2.06 -10.66
CA PHE A 64 0.81 2.92 -11.85
C PHE A 64 1.33 2.13 -13.05
N LEU A 65 2.33 1.27 -12.86
CA LEU A 65 2.85 0.39 -13.92
C LEU A 65 1.83 -0.67 -14.37
N GLN A 66 0.94 -1.12 -13.48
CA GLN A 66 -0.21 -1.96 -13.84
C GLN A 66 -1.23 -1.21 -14.69
N CYS A 67 -1.48 0.06 -14.37
CA CYS A 67 -2.35 0.90 -15.19
C CYS A 67 -1.74 1.01 -16.59
N LEU A 68 -0.43 1.24 -16.73
CA LEU A 68 0.26 1.35 -18.02
C LEU A 68 0.31 0.03 -18.84
N GLY A 69 -0.19 -1.07 -18.30
CA GLY A 69 -0.21 -2.38 -18.97
C GLY A 69 1.14 -3.10 -18.98
N ILE A 70 2.13 -2.62 -18.22
CA ILE A 70 3.46 -3.24 -18.10
C ILE A 70 3.42 -4.44 -17.14
N PHE A 71 2.58 -4.34 -16.10
CA PHE A 71 2.24 -5.45 -15.20
C PHE A 71 0.82 -5.97 -15.48
N VAL A 72 0.35 -6.96 -14.71
CA VAL A 72 -0.99 -7.56 -14.87
C VAL A 72 -2.04 -6.43 -14.96
N PRO A 73 -2.70 -6.25 -16.13
CA PRO A 73 -3.51 -5.07 -16.37
C PRO A 73 -4.78 -5.10 -15.53
N SER A 74 -5.05 -3.98 -14.86
CA SER A 74 -6.30 -3.72 -14.16
C SER A 74 -7.28 -3.01 -15.09
N SER A 75 -8.47 -3.59 -15.29
CA SER A 75 -9.49 -2.96 -16.15
C SER A 75 -9.92 -1.60 -15.60
N PHE A 76 -9.91 -1.43 -14.28
CA PHE A 76 -10.22 -0.16 -13.63
C PHE A 76 -9.10 0.88 -13.84
N GLY A 77 -7.83 0.52 -13.63
CA GLY A 77 -6.70 1.44 -13.81
C GLY A 77 -6.53 1.91 -15.26
N ALA A 78 -6.80 1.04 -16.22
CA ALA A 78 -6.77 1.37 -17.65
C ALA A 78 -7.82 2.44 -18.02
N THR A 79 -9.02 2.41 -17.41
CA THR A 79 -10.04 3.44 -17.66
C THR A 79 -9.65 4.82 -17.12
N VAL A 80 -9.01 4.87 -15.94
CA VAL A 80 -8.56 6.14 -15.33
C VAL A 80 -7.36 6.72 -16.08
N LEU A 81 -6.44 5.87 -16.56
CA LEU A 81 -5.36 6.29 -17.47
C LEU A 81 -5.87 6.88 -18.79
N GLY A 82 -6.96 6.35 -19.33
CA GLY A 82 -7.57 6.85 -20.56
C GLY A 82 -8.12 8.28 -20.43
N ILE A 83 -8.36 8.75 -19.20
CA ILE A 83 -8.81 10.13 -18.93
C ILE A 83 -7.61 11.07 -18.85
N ASN A 84 -6.66 10.81 -17.94
CA ASN A 84 -5.45 11.63 -17.84
C ASN A 84 -4.33 10.93 -17.03
N VAL A 85 -3.18 10.72 -17.67
CA VAL A 85 -2.01 10.05 -17.09
C VAL A 85 -1.45 10.76 -15.85
N TRP A 86 -1.47 12.10 -15.83
CA TRP A 86 -0.96 12.87 -14.70
C TRP A 86 -1.82 12.72 -13.45
N TYR A 87 -3.14 12.71 -13.62
CA TYR A 87 -4.06 12.48 -12.50
C TYR A 87 -3.92 11.06 -11.96
N THR A 88 -3.80 10.05 -12.83
CA THR A 88 -3.60 8.65 -12.39
C THR A 88 -2.29 8.48 -11.61
N MET A 89 -1.22 9.17 -12.01
CA MET A 89 0.04 9.12 -11.26
C MET A 89 -0.14 9.74 -9.87
N ILE A 90 -0.74 10.92 -9.77
CA ILE A 90 -0.94 11.61 -8.50
C ILE A 90 -1.85 10.77 -7.59
N THR A 91 -2.98 10.28 -8.09
CA THR A 91 -3.89 9.46 -7.30
C THR A 91 -3.20 8.17 -6.86
N CYS A 92 -2.54 7.41 -7.73
CA CYS A 92 -1.85 6.17 -7.34
C CYS A 92 -0.74 6.40 -6.30
N PHE A 93 0.14 7.38 -6.49
CA PHE A 93 1.25 7.60 -5.55
C PHE A 93 0.80 8.24 -4.25
N VAL A 94 -0.01 9.31 -4.33
CA VAL A 94 -0.42 10.08 -3.14
C VAL A 94 -1.41 9.29 -2.29
N SER A 95 -2.43 8.66 -2.89
CA SER A 95 -3.40 7.86 -2.13
C SER A 95 -2.73 6.72 -1.37
N ARG A 96 -1.81 5.99 -2.03
CA ARG A 96 -1.16 4.81 -1.44
C ARG A 96 -0.11 5.19 -0.42
N ALA A 97 0.63 6.28 -0.63
CA ALA A 97 1.53 6.83 0.38
C ALA A 97 0.76 7.32 1.62
N LEU A 98 -0.34 8.06 1.42
CA LEU A 98 -1.20 8.53 2.52
C LEU A 98 -1.83 7.38 3.29
N MET A 99 -2.35 6.36 2.60
CA MET A 99 -2.90 5.16 3.22
C MET A 99 -1.86 4.49 4.14
N GLY A 100 -0.65 4.24 3.64
CA GLY A 100 0.41 3.62 4.44
C GLY A 100 0.84 4.48 5.63
N TRP A 101 0.90 5.80 5.45
CA TRP A 101 1.26 6.74 6.51
C TRP A 101 0.20 6.81 7.61
N LEU A 102 -1.07 6.99 7.23
CA LEU A 102 -2.21 7.05 8.15
C LEU A 102 -2.39 5.75 8.92
N THR A 103 -2.20 4.59 8.27
CA THR A 103 -2.24 3.27 8.94
C THR A 103 -1.26 3.20 10.10
N GLY A 104 -0.04 3.71 9.92
CA GLY A 104 0.96 3.74 11.00
C GLY A 104 0.58 4.68 12.13
N TRP A 105 -0.03 5.82 11.84
CA TRP A 105 -0.53 6.76 12.86
C TRP A 105 -1.71 6.19 13.65
N ILE A 106 -2.64 5.50 12.97
CA ILE A 106 -3.78 4.85 13.61
C ILE A 106 -3.32 3.79 14.61
N PHE A 107 -2.34 2.96 14.21
CA PHE A 107 -1.74 2.01 15.13
C PHE A 107 -1.02 2.68 16.31
N LEU A 108 -0.28 3.77 16.04
CA LEU A 108 0.43 4.52 17.08
C LEU A 108 -0.51 5.13 18.11
N ALA A 109 -1.66 5.64 17.68
CA ALA A 109 -2.71 6.16 18.57
C ALA A 109 -3.31 5.06 19.46
N MET A 110 -3.41 3.83 18.95
CA MET A 110 -4.00 2.68 19.67
C MET A 110 -2.97 1.77 20.34
N ARG A 111 -1.72 2.24 20.50
CA ARG A 111 -0.61 1.43 21.00
C ARG A 111 -0.82 0.87 22.42
N LYS A 112 -1.71 1.47 23.21
CA LYS A 112 -2.12 0.97 24.54
C LYS A 112 -2.90 -0.34 24.47
N THR A 113 -3.57 -0.63 23.35
CA THR A 113 -4.37 -1.83 23.14
C THR A 113 -3.89 -2.55 21.87
N ALA A 114 -2.67 -3.08 21.92
CA ALA A 114 -1.96 -3.58 20.73
C ALA A 114 -2.76 -4.56 19.85
N ARG A 115 -3.54 -5.50 20.41
CA ARG A 115 -4.36 -6.43 19.60
C ARG A 115 -5.45 -5.70 18.83
N VAL A 116 -6.24 -4.86 19.50
CA VAL A 116 -7.31 -4.07 18.87
C VAL A 116 -6.72 -3.08 17.86
N GLY A 117 -5.59 -2.45 18.21
CA GLY A 117 -4.88 -1.54 17.32
C GLY A 117 -4.42 -2.20 16.01
N ILE A 118 -4.00 -3.47 16.02
CA ILE A 118 -3.65 -4.20 14.80
C ILE A 118 -4.89 -4.41 13.91
N TYR A 119 -6.01 -4.83 14.49
CA TYR A 119 -7.26 -5.04 13.72
C TYR A 119 -7.77 -3.74 13.13
N VAL A 120 -7.82 -2.67 13.93
CA VAL A 120 -8.29 -1.35 13.49
C VAL A 120 -7.36 -0.75 12.46
N ALA A 121 -6.03 -0.84 12.63
CA ALA A 121 -5.08 -0.34 11.64
C ALA A 121 -5.18 -1.14 10.32
N SER A 122 -5.34 -2.46 10.38
CA SER A 122 -5.49 -3.30 9.17
C SER A 122 -6.80 -3.02 8.45
N LEU A 123 -7.91 -2.87 9.18
CA LEU A 123 -9.19 -2.47 8.61
C LEU A 123 -9.12 -1.06 8.00
N SER A 124 -8.47 -0.13 8.71
CA SER A 124 -8.27 1.24 8.23
C SER A 124 -7.39 1.29 6.99
N ALA A 125 -6.37 0.43 6.89
CA ALA A 125 -5.55 0.34 5.69
C ALA A 125 -6.39 -0.06 4.47
N ALA A 126 -7.26 -1.07 4.61
CA ALA A 126 -8.17 -1.47 3.55
C ALA A 126 -9.19 -0.37 3.21
N LEU A 127 -9.81 0.26 4.20
CA LEU A 127 -10.78 1.34 4.00
C LEU A 127 -10.14 2.57 3.34
N LEU A 128 -9.00 3.04 3.85
CA LEU A 128 -8.28 4.18 3.29
C LEU A 128 -7.81 3.89 1.87
N ASN A 129 -7.43 2.64 1.57
CA ASN A 129 -7.07 2.25 0.22
C ASN A 129 -8.23 2.41 -0.78
N THR A 130 -9.47 2.13 -0.34
CA THR A 130 -10.66 2.22 -1.19
C THR A 130 -11.22 3.64 -1.23
N VAL A 131 -11.15 4.40 -0.14
CA VAL A 131 -11.70 5.77 -0.07
C VAL A 131 -10.79 6.79 -0.77
N LEU A 132 -9.47 6.57 -0.74
CA LEU A 132 -8.51 7.49 -1.35
C LEU A 132 -8.26 7.23 -2.85
N PHE A 133 -8.82 6.15 -3.40
CA PHE A 133 -8.60 5.67 -4.76
C PHE A 133 -9.88 5.82 -5.60
#